data_AF-A0A346NK57-F1
#
_entry.id   AF-A0A346NK57-F1
#
_cell.length_a   1.000
_cell.length_b   1.000
_cell.length_c   1.000
_cell.angle_alpha   90.00
_cell.angle_beta   90.00
_cell.angle_gamma   90.00
#
_symmetry.space_group_name_H-M   'P 1'
#
loop_
_entity.id
_entity.type
_entity.pdbx_description
1 polymer ?
#
loop_
_entity_poly.entity_id
_entity_poly.type
_entity_poly.pdbx_seq_one_letter_code
_entity_poly.pdbx_strand_id
1 'polypeptide(L)' 'MTTKSIPELLQRSLESHMAESDLRDDEELRQLLGKLTNLSEKVAAAKAQALARRSAAKLK' A
#
# COMPACT_ATOMS: atom_id res chain seq x y z
N MET A 1 0.02 5.24 -16.28
CA MET A 1 0.14 4.04 -15.43
C MET A 1 0.33 4.51 -14.00
N THR A 2 -0.65 4.29 -13.12
CA THR A 2 -0.46 4.52 -11.68
C THR A 2 0.58 3.51 -11.20
N THR A 3 1.83 3.95 -11.04
CA THR A 3 2.86 3.15 -10.39
C THR A 3 2.32 2.81 -9.00
N LYS A 4 2.07 1.52 -8.77
CA LYS A 4 1.65 1.01 -7.46
C LYS A 4 2.65 1.49 -6.43
N SER A 5 2.15 1.88 -5.27
CA SER A 5 3.00 2.25 -4.15
C SER A 5 3.81 1.02 -3.71
N ILE A 6 5.00 1.24 -3.15
CA ILE A 6 5.84 0.17 -2.62
C ILE A 6 5.07 -0.72 -1.62
N PRO A 7 4.23 -0.18 -0.71
CA PRO A 7 3.37 -1.00 0.15
C PRO A 7 2.43 -1.95 -0.61
N GLU A 8 1.80 -1.51 -1.70
CA GLU A 8 0.93 -2.37 -2.52
C GLU A 8 1.70 -3.48 -3.23
N LEU A 9 2.95 -3.21 -3.63
CA LEU A 9 3.82 -4.23 -4.22
C LEU A 9 4.21 -5.28 -3.19
N LEU A 10 4.60 -4.84 -1.98
CA LEU A 10 4.93 -5.72 -0.86
C LEU A 10 3.74 -6.57 -0.43
N GLN A 11 2.54 -5.98 -0.35
CA GLN A 11 1.30 -6.70 -0.04
C GLN A 11 1.07 -7.84 -1.03
N ARG A 12 1.14 -7.55 -2.34
CA ARG A 12 0.96 -8.58 -3.37
C ARG A 12 1.99 -9.70 -3.29
N SER A 13 3.27 -9.35 -3.10
CA SER A 13 4.33 -10.36 -2.97
C SER A 13 4.10 -11.26 -1.77
N LEU A 14 3.61 -10.70 -0.65
CA LEU A 14 3.30 -11.46 0.55
C LEU A 14 2.08 -12.38 0.35
N GLU A 15 1.01 -11.87 -0.27
CA GLU A 15 -0.20 -12.65 -0.60
C GLU A 15 0.13 -13.83 -1.53
N SER A 16 0.99 -13.63 -2.54
CA SER A 16 1.46 -14.71 -3.41
C SER A 16 2.25 -15.76 -2.63
N HIS A 17 3.17 -15.34 -1.76
CA HIS A 17 3.98 -16.27 -0.97
C HIS A 17 3.14 -17.08 0.03
N MET A 18 2.10 -16.47 0.61
CA MET A 18 1.12 -17.15 1.46
C MET A 18 0.34 -18.23 0.71
N ALA A 19 -0.09 -17.92 -0.51
CA ALA A 19 -0.85 -18.86 -1.33
C ALA A 19 -0.01 -20.08 -1.73
N GLU A 20 1.28 -19.89 -1.94
CA GLU A 20 2.26 -20.95 -2.26
C GLU A 20 2.65 -21.80 -1.05
N SER A 21 2.66 -21.22 0.15
CA SER A 21 3.18 -21.87 1.37
C SER A 21 2.10 -22.54 2.24
N ASP A 22 0.82 -22.54 1.81
CA ASP A 22 -0.36 -23.00 2.57
C ASP A 22 -0.53 -22.35 3.96
N LEU A 23 0.06 -21.17 4.17
CA LEU A 23 0.04 -20.41 5.43
C LEU A 23 -1.20 -19.50 5.57
N ARG A 24 -2.33 -19.91 4.99
CA ARG A 24 -3.53 -19.04 4.86
C ARG A 24 -4.19 -18.67 6.20
N ASP A 25 -3.96 -19.47 7.23
CA ASP A 25 -4.49 -19.28 8.58
C ASP A 25 -3.47 -18.73 9.60
N ASP A 26 -2.32 -18.20 9.13
CA ASP A 26 -1.35 -17.55 10.01
C ASP A 26 -1.87 -16.16 10.47
N GLU A 27 -2.18 -16.07 11.77
CA GLU A 27 -2.68 -14.87 12.45
C GLU A 27 -1.68 -13.70 12.38
N GLU A 28 -0.37 -13.96 12.56
CA GLU A 28 0.65 -12.91 12.50
C GLU A 28 0.72 -12.32 11.09
N LEU A 29 0.58 -13.17 10.09
CA LEU A 29 0.64 -12.78 8.69
C LEU A 29 -0.60 -11.97 8.27
N ARG A 30 -1.79 -12.33 8.77
CA ARG A 30 -3.01 -11.51 8.62
C ARG A 30 -2.85 -10.13 9.25
N GLN A 31 -2.26 -10.06 10.45
CA GLN A 31 -1.99 -8.77 11.10
C GLN A 31 -0.97 -7.93 10.31
N LEU A 32 0.05 -8.58 9.73
CA LEU A 32 1.05 -7.90 8.89
C LEU A 32 0.42 -7.33 7.61
N LEU A 33 -0.44 -8.10 6.93
CA LEU A 33 -1.21 -7.62 5.79
C LEU A 33 -2.08 -6.41 6.15
N GLY A 34 -2.79 -6.46 7.27
CA GLY A 34 -3.59 -5.32 7.76
C GLY A 34 -2.76 -4.05 7.99
N LYS A 35 -1.54 -4.19 8.54
CA LYS A 35 -0.59 -3.08 8.71
C LYS A 35 -0.12 -2.53 7.36
N LEU A 36 0.15 -3.40 6.38
CA LEU A 36 0.53 -3.00 5.02
C LEU A 36 -0.60 -2.25 4.31
N THR A 37 -1.85 -2.70 4.44
CA THR A 37 -3.02 -2.01 3.90
C THR A 37 -3.16 -0.60 4.50
N ASN A 38 -3.08 -0.48 5.83
CA ASN A 38 -3.14 0.82 6.51
C ASN A 38 -2.02 1.77 6.05
N LEU A 39 -0.80 1.25 5.85
CA LEU A 39 0.32 2.03 5.35
C LEU A 39 0.10 2.50 3.91
N SER A 40 -0.42 1.63 3.05
CA SER A 40 -0.77 1.96 1.66
C SER A 40 -1.76 3.13 1.59
N GLU A 41 -2.83 3.09 2.40
CA GLU A 41 -3.84 4.15 2.46
C GLU A 41 -3.24 5.49 2.88
N LYS A 42 -2.38 5.50 3.91
CA LYS A 42 -1.67 6.70 4.37
C LYS A 42 -0.76 7.27 3.28
N VAL A 43 -0.03 6.42 2.56
CA VAL A 43 0.83 6.85 1.44
C VAL A 43 -0.01 7.44 0.31
N ALA A 44 -1.15 6.82 -0.03
CA ALA A 44 -2.07 7.34 -1.03
C ALA A 44 -2.60 8.72 -0.65
N ALA A 45 -3.03 8.90 0.61
CA ALA A 45 -3.50 10.18 1.13
C ALA A 45 -2.41 11.26 1.10
N ALA A 46 -1.19 10.93 1.55
CA ALA A 46 -0.06 11.86 1.52
C ALA A 46 0.32 12.26 0.08
N LYS A 47 0.30 11.30 -0.85
CA LYS A 47 0.55 11.55 -2.28
C LYS A 47 -0.51 12.48 -2.88
N ALA A 48 -1.78 12.26 -2.55
CA ALA A 48 -2.89 13.11 -2.99
C ALA A 48 -2.74 14.55 -2.46
N GLN A 49 -2.41 14.71 -1.17
CA GLN A 49 -2.16 16.02 -0.57
C GLN A 49 -0.98 16.75 -1.23
N ALA A 50 0.14 16.05 -1.46
CA ALA A 50 1.30 16.62 -2.14
C ALA A 50 0.97 17.05 -3.58
N LEU A 51 0.17 16.25 -4.30
CA LEU A 51 -0.30 16.58 -5.64
C LEU A 51 -1.17 17.85 -5.62
N ALA A 52 -2.14 17.93 -4.70
CA ALA A 52 -3.03 19.07 -4.56
C ALA A 52 -2.28 20.37 -4.25
N ARG A 53 -1.30 20.31 -3.32
CA ARG A 53 -0.43 21.46 -3.00
C ARG A 53 0.36 21.93 -4.22
N ARG A 54 0.92 20.99 -4.99
CA ARG A 54 1.68 21.32 -6.20
C ARG A 54 0.79 21.93 -7.29
N SER A 55 -0.44 21.43 -7.46
CA SER A 55 -1.40 22.00 -8.41
C SER A 55 -1.82 23.41 -8.00
N ALA A 56 -2.10 23.65 -6.71
CA ALA A 56 -2.44 24.97 -6.20
C ALA A 56 -1.29 25.99 -6.36
N ALA A 57 -0.04 25.55 -6.18
CA ALA A 57 1.14 26.39 -6.39
C ALA A 57 1.38 26.76 -7.87
N LYS A 58 0.88 25.97 -8.83
CA LYS A 58 0.97 26.27 -10.28
C LYS A 58 -0.11 27.21 -10.80
N LEU A 59 -1.19 27.41 -10.05
CA LEU A 59 -2.32 28.28 -10.39
C LEU A 59 -2.19 29.70 -9.81
N LYS A 60 -1.20 29.93 -8.95
CA LYS A 60 -0.76 31.25 -8.47
C LYS A 60 0.34 31.79 -9.36
#